data_AF-A0A9R1MHF3-F1
#
_entry.id   AF-A0A9R1MHF3-F1
#
_cell.length_a   1.000
_cell.length_b   1.000
_cell.length_c   1.000
_cell.angle_alpha   90.00
_cell.angle_beta   90.00
_cell.angle_gamma   90.00
#
_symmetry.space_group_name_H-M   'P 1'
#
loop_
_entity.id
_entity.type
_entity.pdbx_description
1 polymer ?
#
loop_
_entity_poly.entity_id
_entity_poly.type
_entity_poly.pdbx_seq_one_letter_code
_entity_poly.pdbx_strand_id
1 'polypeptide(L)'
;MLPPQVNPCLPTPMAPLPLPLLLALAGLAVAAAQPFFPPPQQQSTDASDAAALSAVFQRWGLRYGPTVNLGDPCGTRDWPGSFARNASVGCSCDGSPVCRITHLNVTGYWNLTEIPPELFNLTELVSLDLSNNNLSGSIPPEVANLSKLETWHFNNNQLSGPFPNESSPLRNLQSLWMFDNYIEGLFPEFIADFTNLTDLRIYGMKLQGPIPKQFSNLVNLKYLMLGDLDGANSTIDFIPDSANLSILSLRKCGIVGQFPSTPPTLPNLTYLDLRSNNLSGQLQLLLPYKSSRYLYAGDNDFSGRLPAEFVQPSLALDISYNPFINGLLPNNPTDRKLSLNYIGTAIDTSRAINSENLTLLNCLHMKECNRKYYTNAITSFAVNCGGKQTIYSDPLPIRFDDDTTDLGAAGFHVNTSMQWVVSHVGSDPFRESPRFVNTSQVILGTDMPELYQTARTSRSALWYYIVGLSNGKYTVQLFFAEIVIEKPGKRLFNIDIQDRNIKTDFDITKEAGGFRRPTNITYEVTVVNSVLKIHLHWNGRGTCCIPYEGAYGPLVSAIRVFRPESPNNSPPPARPVSAPSNDDKRRGVVAGIAALCIAAAVISSSVVYLWWKWVALVKHPNA
;
A
#
# COMPACT_ATOMS: atom_id res chain seq x y z
N MET A 1 44.69 -22.10 22.42
CA MET A 1 45.96 -21.90 21.69
C MET A 1 45.83 -20.65 20.83
N LEU A 2 46.67 -19.65 21.08
CA LEU A 2 46.76 -18.38 20.33
C LEU A 2 48.21 -17.86 20.45
N PRO A 3 48.89 -17.52 19.34
CA PRO A 3 50.15 -16.76 19.32
C PRO A 3 49.94 -15.36 18.65
N PRO A 4 50.89 -14.41 18.70
CA PRO A 4 50.61 -13.15 19.40
C PRO A 4 50.81 -11.85 18.59
N GLN A 5 50.55 -10.71 19.26
CA GLN A 5 50.75 -9.35 18.78
C GLN A 5 52.23 -8.95 18.65
N VAL A 6 52.51 -7.92 17.83
CA VAL A 6 53.84 -7.31 17.63
C VAL A 6 53.77 -5.79 17.75
N ASN A 7 54.65 -5.20 18.56
CA ASN A 7 55.03 -3.78 18.59
C ASN A 7 56.50 -3.64 18.15
N PRO A 8 56.90 -2.48 17.60
CA PRO A 8 58.13 -1.81 18.05
C PRO A 8 57.92 -0.29 18.23
N CYS A 9 58.25 0.34 19.37
CA CYS A 9 59.57 0.73 19.92
C CYS A 9 60.01 2.18 19.59
N LEU A 10 60.39 2.92 20.64
CA LEU A 10 60.95 4.28 20.67
C LEU A 10 62.48 4.30 20.46
N PRO A 11 63.10 5.47 20.18
CA PRO A 11 63.86 6.13 21.26
C PRO A 11 63.80 7.68 21.30
N THR A 12 64.15 8.21 22.48
CA THR A 12 64.36 9.62 22.92
C THR A 12 65.84 10.08 22.68
N PRO A 13 66.35 11.31 23.01
CA PRO A 13 65.87 12.33 23.97
C PRO A 13 66.05 13.85 23.62
N MET A 14 65.77 14.73 24.59
CA MET A 14 65.89 16.21 24.60
C MET A 14 67.28 16.66 25.13
N ALA A 15 67.72 17.92 25.31
CA ALA A 15 67.15 19.31 25.34
C ALA A 15 68.34 20.31 25.06
N PRO A 16 68.43 21.62 25.51
CA PRO A 16 67.45 22.61 26.02
C PRO A 16 67.60 24.07 25.45
N LEU A 17 66.59 24.96 25.72
CA LEU A 17 66.58 26.41 26.11
C LEU A 17 67.57 27.47 25.50
N PRO A 18 67.38 28.83 25.63
CA PRO A 18 66.41 29.59 26.45
C PRO A 18 65.66 30.78 25.77
N LEU A 19 64.80 31.47 26.54
CA LEU A 19 64.28 32.84 26.30
C LEU A 19 65.10 33.87 27.13
N PRO A 20 65.27 35.13 26.69
CA PRO A 20 64.51 36.26 27.27
C PRO A 20 64.12 37.33 26.20
N LEU A 21 63.02 38.11 26.24
CA LEU A 21 62.36 39.00 27.25
C LEU A 21 62.71 40.51 27.08
N LEU A 22 61.66 41.33 26.89
CA LEU A 22 61.52 42.81 27.04
C LEU A 22 61.75 43.81 25.85
N LEU A 23 60.64 44.52 25.56
CA LEU A 23 60.47 45.98 25.29
C LEU A 23 60.73 46.62 23.90
N ALA A 24 59.60 46.80 23.18
CA ALA A 24 59.01 48.11 22.78
C ALA A 24 59.85 49.19 22.05
N LEU A 25 59.51 49.48 20.79
CA LEU A 25 58.69 50.66 20.40
C LEU A 25 58.48 50.81 18.87
N ALA A 26 57.35 51.43 18.52
CA ALA A 26 57.09 52.26 17.33
C ALA A 26 57.43 51.75 15.90
N GLY A 27 56.37 51.38 15.18
CA GLY A 27 56.00 52.06 13.92
C GLY A 27 56.79 51.77 12.64
N LEU A 28 56.15 51.03 11.73
CA LEU A 28 55.71 51.58 10.43
C LEU A 28 54.77 50.59 9.74
N ALA A 29 53.59 51.07 9.34
CA ALA A 29 52.62 50.25 8.60
C ALA A 29 53.03 50.16 7.13
N VAL A 30 53.22 48.95 6.62
CA VAL A 30 53.14 48.67 5.18
C VAL A 30 51.88 47.86 4.97
N ALA A 31 50.87 48.49 4.38
CA ALA A 31 49.61 47.83 4.05
C ALA A 31 49.83 46.84 2.91
N ALA A 32 50.07 45.57 3.24
CA ALA A 32 49.90 44.49 2.29
C ALA A 32 48.40 44.35 2.00
N ALA A 33 47.96 44.89 0.87
CA ALA A 33 46.61 44.71 0.38
C ALA A 33 46.37 43.22 0.08
N GLN A 34 45.78 42.51 1.04
CA GLN A 34 45.15 41.23 0.74
C GLN A 34 44.02 41.49 -0.27
N PRO A 35 43.84 40.65 -1.30
CA PRO A 35 42.64 40.71 -2.10
C PRO A 35 41.44 40.51 -1.18
N PHE A 36 40.57 41.52 -1.10
CA PHE A 36 39.24 41.35 -0.53
C PHE A 36 38.50 40.33 -1.40
N PHE A 37 38.56 39.06 -1.02
CA PHE A 37 37.51 38.14 -1.38
C PHE A 37 36.25 38.71 -0.71
N PRO A 38 35.20 39.06 -1.47
CA PRO A 38 33.93 39.38 -0.84
C PRO A 38 33.52 38.18 0.02
N PRO A 39 32.90 38.38 1.20
CA PRO A 39 32.32 37.27 1.93
C PRO A 39 31.39 36.50 0.96
N PRO A 40 31.37 35.15 0.99
CA PRO A 40 30.55 34.37 0.08
C PRO A 40 29.12 34.92 0.17
N GLN A 41 28.57 35.39 -0.96
CA GLN A 41 27.24 35.97 -1.00
C GLN A 41 26.28 34.94 -0.41
N GLN A 42 25.65 35.30 0.71
CA GLN A 42 24.76 34.39 1.41
C GLN A 42 23.58 34.11 0.50
N GLN A 43 23.53 32.89 -0.04
CA GLN A 43 22.46 32.42 -0.90
C GLN A 43 21.13 32.56 -0.16
N SER A 44 20.12 33.04 -0.88
CA SER A 44 18.79 33.33 -0.34
C SER A 44 17.72 32.80 -1.29
N THR A 45 16.62 32.27 -0.75
CA THR A 45 15.45 31.88 -1.54
C THR A 45 14.85 33.11 -2.21
N ASP A 46 14.37 32.97 -3.45
CA ASP A 46 13.56 33.98 -4.11
C ASP A 46 12.35 34.37 -3.23
N ALA A 47 12.08 35.68 -3.14
CA ALA A 47 11.06 36.21 -2.24
C ALA A 47 9.64 35.71 -2.57
N SER A 48 9.36 35.41 -3.84
CA SER A 48 8.07 34.85 -4.27
C SER A 48 7.93 33.38 -3.88
N ASP A 49 8.98 32.58 -4.10
CA ASP A 49 9.04 31.17 -3.68
C ASP A 49 8.92 31.04 -2.16
N ALA A 50 9.64 31.88 -1.41
CA ALA A 50 9.61 31.90 0.04
C ALA A 50 8.23 32.31 0.59
N ALA A 51 7.58 33.31 0.00
CA ALA A 51 6.23 33.73 0.38
C ALA A 51 5.18 32.64 0.06
N ALA A 52 5.28 32.02 -1.11
CA ALA A 52 4.39 30.93 -1.53
C ALA A 52 4.51 29.72 -0.60
N LEU A 53 5.73 29.23 -0.33
CA LEU A 53 5.95 28.12 0.59
C LEU A 53 5.49 28.45 2.02
N SER A 54 5.71 29.70 2.48
CA SER A 54 5.24 30.14 3.80
C SER A 54 3.71 30.07 3.91
N ALA A 55 2.98 30.53 2.88
CA ALA A 55 1.51 30.45 2.84
C ALA A 55 1.01 28.99 2.80
N VAL A 56 1.64 28.13 1.99
CA VAL A 56 1.37 26.68 1.94
C VAL A 56 1.52 26.05 3.34
N PHE A 57 2.65 26.30 4.00
CA PHE A 57 2.98 25.73 5.30
C PHE A 57 2.06 26.27 6.40
N GLN A 58 1.71 27.56 6.36
CA GLN A 58 0.76 28.18 7.28
C GLN A 58 -0.63 27.53 7.19
N ARG A 59 -1.16 27.31 5.98
CA ARG A 59 -2.44 26.60 5.76
C ARG A 59 -2.41 25.17 6.27
N TRP A 60 -1.31 24.47 6.02
CA TRP A 60 -1.07 23.10 6.51
C TRP A 60 -0.75 23.01 8.01
N GLY A 61 -0.58 24.15 8.72
CA GLY A 61 -0.19 24.19 10.12
C GLY A 61 1.23 23.65 10.38
N LEU A 62 2.04 23.50 9.33
CA LEU A 62 3.44 23.08 9.43
C LEU A 62 4.32 24.25 9.86
N ARG A 63 5.43 23.94 10.52
CA ARG A 63 6.41 24.93 10.98
C ARG A 63 7.78 24.57 10.42
N TYR A 64 8.59 25.60 10.14
CA TYR A 64 9.99 25.46 9.77
C TYR A 64 10.85 25.00 10.98
N GLY A 65 10.72 23.71 11.33
CA GLY A 65 11.60 23.04 12.28
C GLY A 65 11.42 23.45 13.75
N PRO A 66 12.37 23.04 14.62
CA PRO A 66 12.29 23.29 16.07
C PRO A 66 12.63 24.74 16.48
N THR A 67 12.95 25.63 15.54
CA THR A 67 13.28 27.04 15.83
C THR A 67 12.25 27.97 15.21
N VAL A 68 11.63 28.83 16.03
CA VAL A 68 10.50 29.71 15.65
C VAL A 68 10.93 30.93 14.78
N ASN A 69 12.19 31.00 14.36
CA ASN A 69 12.66 32.02 13.43
C ASN A 69 12.40 31.57 11.98
N LEU A 70 11.93 32.47 11.12
CA LEU A 70 11.85 32.23 9.69
C LEU A 70 13.27 32.05 9.14
N GLY A 71 13.71 30.80 9.05
CA GLY A 71 14.88 30.42 8.28
C GLY A 71 14.58 30.59 6.78
N ASP A 72 15.62 30.94 6.03
CA ASP A 72 15.56 30.88 4.57
C ASP A 72 15.18 29.45 4.13
N PRO A 73 14.12 29.25 3.32
CA PRO A 73 13.68 27.90 2.92
C PRO A 73 14.79 27.04 2.32
N CYS A 74 15.59 27.61 1.41
CA CYS A 74 16.74 26.93 0.80
C CYS A 74 17.93 26.71 1.76
N GLY A 75 17.95 27.40 2.90
CA GLY A 75 18.91 27.22 3.99
C GLY A 75 18.54 26.15 5.02
N THR A 76 17.28 25.69 5.04
CA THR A 76 16.79 24.67 6.00
C THR A 76 16.61 23.33 5.29
N ARG A 77 17.67 22.51 5.24
CA ARG A 77 17.62 21.18 4.64
C ARG A 77 17.13 20.13 5.65
N ASP A 78 16.02 19.50 5.28
CA ASP A 78 15.35 18.36 5.90
C ASP A 78 14.75 18.55 7.31
N TRP A 79 13.46 18.19 7.44
CA TRP A 79 12.84 17.96 8.75
C TRP A 79 12.97 16.48 9.10
N PRO A 80 13.79 16.11 10.11
CA PRO A 80 14.01 14.70 10.43
C PRO A 80 12.72 14.05 10.90
N GLY A 81 12.19 13.18 10.05
CA GLY A 81 10.96 12.41 10.27
C GLY A 81 11.21 10.91 10.28
N SER A 82 10.20 10.14 10.69
CA SER A 82 10.23 8.68 10.60
C SER A 82 9.94 8.21 9.17
N PHE A 83 10.18 6.93 8.86
CA PHE A 83 9.75 6.34 7.57
C PHE A 83 8.27 6.59 7.21
N ALA A 84 7.43 6.92 8.21
CA ALA A 84 6.01 7.18 8.04
C ALA A 84 5.65 8.68 7.87
N ARG A 85 6.60 9.61 8.02
CA ARG A 85 6.41 11.06 7.81
C ARG A 85 7.72 11.72 7.37
N ASN A 86 7.75 12.34 6.20
CA ASN A 86 8.92 13.09 5.74
C ASN A 86 8.50 14.47 5.24
N ALA A 87 9.34 15.48 5.45
CA ALA A 87 9.19 16.74 4.74
C ALA A 87 10.58 17.33 4.44
N SER A 88 10.76 17.82 3.21
CA SER A 88 12.01 18.44 2.77
C SER A 88 11.77 19.47 1.67
N VAL A 89 12.68 20.45 1.60
CA VAL A 89 12.74 21.47 0.57
C VAL A 89 14.12 21.39 -0.07
N GLY A 90 14.15 21.22 -1.39
CA GLY A 90 15.36 21.30 -2.21
C GLY A 90 15.29 22.51 -3.14
N CYS A 91 16.44 23.14 -3.36
CA CYS A 91 16.55 24.33 -4.19
C CYS A 91 17.73 24.21 -5.15
N SER A 92 17.63 24.89 -6.30
CA SER A 92 18.80 25.23 -7.11
C SER A 92 19.00 26.73 -7.13
N CYS A 93 20.26 27.15 -7.27
CA CYS A 93 20.63 28.55 -7.45
C CYS A 93 21.34 28.78 -8.78
N ASP A 94 21.74 27.74 -9.52
CA ASP A 94 22.37 27.83 -10.85
C ASP A 94 23.53 28.85 -10.97
N GLY A 95 24.31 29.02 -9.88
CA GLY A 95 25.39 30.00 -9.79
C GLY A 95 24.97 31.42 -9.39
N SER A 96 23.67 31.68 -9.25
CA SER A 96 23.08 32.90 -8.68
C SER A 96 23.18 32.95 -7.14
N PRO A 97 23.20 34.15 -6.53
CA PRO A 97 22.94 34.32 -5.10
C PRO A 97 21.47 34.16 -4.70
N VAL A 98 20.55 34.11 -5.69
CA VAL A 98 19.12 33.84 -5.46
C VAL A 98 18.79 32.42 -5.90
N CYS A 99 18.21 31.64 -4.99
CA CYS A 99 17.85 30.24 -5.18
C CYS A 99 16.34 30.08 -5.39
N ARG A 100 15.95 29.15 -6.25
CA ARG A 100 14.56 28.77 -6.52
C ARG A 100 14.24 27.43 -5.88
N ILE A 101 13.02 27.27 -5.37
CA ILE A 101 12.54 25.99 -4.83
C ILE A 101 12.26 25.04 -6.00
N THR A 102 13.01 23.93 -6.06
CA THR A 102 12.92 22.94 -7.14
C THR A 102 12.37 21.60 -6.67
N HIS A 103 12.42 21.31 -5.37
CA HIS A 103 11.92 20.06 -4.80
C HIS A 103 11.10 20.35 -3.54
N LEU A 104 9.91 19.75 -3.44
CA LEU A 104 9.09 19.75 -2.23
C LEU A 104 8.57 18.35 -1.94
N ASN A 105 8.96 17.80 -0.78
CA ASN A 105 8.35 16.60 -0.20
C ASN A 105 7.57 17.02 1.05
N VAL A 106 6.30 16.60 1.15
CA VAL A 106 5.51 16.66 2.39
C VAL A 106 4.63 15.41 2.41
N THR A 107 5.03 14.38 3.16
CA THR A 107 4.39 13.05 3.16
C THR A 107 4.07 12.53 4.55
N GLY A 108 2.98 11.77 4.69
CA GLY A 108 2.60 11.10 5.94
C GLY A 108 1.82 11.94 6.97
N TYR A 109 1.50 13.19 6.65
CA TYR A 109 0.79 14.11 7.53
C TYR A 109 -0.73 13.95 7.39
N TRP A 110 -1.29 13.07 8.22
CA TRP A 110 -2.73 12.75 8.25
C TRP A 110 -3.68 13.93 8.54
N ASN A 111 -3.16 15.07 8.99
CA ASN A 111 -3.93 16.29 9.26
C ASN A 111 -4.01 17.26 8.08
N LEU A 112 -3.30 17.01 6.97
CA LEU A 112 -3.37 17.84 5.76
C LEU A 112 -4.57 17.42 4.92
N THR A 113 -5.45 18.35 4.57
CA THR A 113 -6.78 18.06 4.02
C THR A 113 -7.11 18.76 2.70
N GLU A 114 -6.38 19.83 2.35
CA GLU A 114 -6.50 20.58 1.09
C GLU A 114 -5.13 20.76 0.42
N ILE A 115 -5.10 20.92 -0.91
CA ILE A 115 -3.92 21.41 -1.64
C ILE A 115 -4.02 22.94 -1.71
N PRO A 116 -3.09 23.71 -1.10
CA PRO A 116 -3.11 25.16 -1.16
C PRO A 116 -2.87 25.69 -2.58
N PRO A 117 -3.64 26.67 -3.08
CA PRO A 117 -3.41 27.23 -4.40
C PRO A 117 -2.05 27.93 -4.52
N GLU A 118 -1.49 28.44 -3.42
CA GLU A 118 -0.17 29.08 -3.39
C GLU A 118 0.98 28.12 -3.74
N LEU A 119 0.75 26.79 -3.65
CA LEU A 119 1.72 25.78 -4.10
C LEU A 119 2.07 25.95 -5.58
N PHE A 120 1.10 26.33 -6.40
CA PHE A 120 1.25 26.46 -7.85
C PHE A 120 1.95 27.75 -8.29
N ASN A 121 2.38 28.59 -7.34
CA ASN A 121 3.28 29.71 -7.57
C ASN A 121 4.76 29.29 -7.58
N LEU A 122 5.09 28.07 -7.12
CA LEU A 122 6.45 27.52 -7.15
C LEU A 122 6.79 26.98 -8.56
N THR A 123 6.81 27.87 -9.56
CA THR A 123 6.92 27.51 -11.00
C THR A 123 8.21 26.78 -11.39
N GLU A 124 9.20 26.76 -10.50
CA GLU A 124 10.51 26.13 -10.68
C GLU A 124 10.56 24.69 -10.12
N LEU A 125 9.46 24.16 -9.60
CA LEU A 125 9.38 22.78 -9.12
C LEU A 125 9.68 21.76 -10.25
N VAL A 126 10.68 20.93 -9.96
CA VAL A 126 11.08 19.73 -10.72
C VAL A 126 10.54 18.47 -10.04
N SER A 127 10.39 18.49 -8.70
CA SER A 127 9.86 17.35 -7.93
C SER A 127 8.85 17.80 -6.88
N LEU A 128 7.67 17.17 -6.89
CA LEU A 128 6.60 17.39 -5.92
C LEU A 128 6.05 16.05 -5.42
N ASP A 129 6.25 15.77 -4.13
CA ASP A 129 5.70 14.58 -3.46
C ASP A 129 4.79 14.98 -2.29
N LEU A 130 3.50 14.72 -2.45
CA LEU A 130 2.42 14.96 -1.49
C LEU A 130 1.73 13.65 -1.06
N SER A 131 2.42 12.52 -1.19
CA SER A 131 1.86 11.18 -0.97
C SER A 131 1.58 10.86 0.51
N ASN A 132 0.67 9.92 0.75
CA ASN A 132 0.36 9.39 2.09
C ASN A 132 -0.18 10.44 3.09
N ASN A 133 -0.86 11.49 2.60
CA ASN A 133 -1.54 12.48 3.43
C ASN A 133 -3.05 12.21 3.45
N ASN A 134 -3.86 13.19 3.86
CA ASN A 134 -5.32 13.13 3.83
C ASN A 134 -5.91 14.19 2.89
N LEU A 135 -5.16 14.58 1.85
CA LEU A 135 -5.53 15.66 0.92
C LEU A 135 -6.80 15.26 0.14
N SER A 136 -7.74 16.20 0.04
CA SER A 136 -9.06 15.99 -0.55
C SER A 136 -9.46 17.15 -1.47
N GLY A 137 -10.62 17.03 -2.12
CA GLY A 137 -11.03 17.94 -3.20
C GLY A 137 -10.46 17.53 -4.56
N SER A 138 -10.53 18.42 -5.55
CA SER A 138 -9.99 18.20 -6.89
C SER A 138 -8.56 18.68 -7.04
N ILE A 139 -7.81 18.10 -7.99
CA ILE A 139 -6.56 18.70 -8.45
C ILE A 139 -6.93 19.98 -9.22
N PRO A 140 -6.39 21.15 -8.84
CA PRO A 140 -6.75 22.42 -9.47
C PRO A 140 -6.00 22.62 -10.81
N PRO A 141 -6.59 23.32 -11.80
CA PRO A 141 -6.01 23.51 -13.12
C PRO A 141 -4.68 24.29 -13.12
N GLU A 142 -4.42 25.08 -12.06
CA GLU A 142 -3.16 25.79 -11.82
C GLU A 142 -1.93 24.87 -11.76
N VAL A 143 -2.10 23.54 -11.66
CA VAL A 143 -1.01 22.57 -11.86
C VAL A 143 -0.27 22.75 -13.19
N ALA A 144 -0.93 23.31 -14.21
CA ALA A 144 -0.33 23.71 -15.48
C ALA A 144 0.88 24.65 -15.33
N ASN A 145 0.94 25.45 -14.26
CA ASN A 145 2.05 26.37 -13.98
C ASN A 145 3.36 25.63 -13.65
N LEU A 146 3.27 24.38 -13.18
CA LEU A 146 4.42 23.57 -12.75
C LEU A 146 5.08 22.82 -13.93
N SER A 147 5.19 23.49 -15.08
CA SER A 147 5.67 22.92 -16.36
C SER A 147 7.07 22.30 -16.33
N LYS A 148 7.86 22.53 -15.27
CA LYS A 148 9.19 21.95 -15.03
C LYS A 148 9.18 20.61 -14.28
N LEU A 149 8.02 20.12 -13.84
CA LEU A 149 7.92 18.86 -13.10
C LEU A 149 8.43 17.66 -13.90
N GLU A 150 9.39 16.96 -13.33
CA GLU A 150 9.87 15.64 -13.73
C GLU A 150 9.30 14.53 -12.82
N THR A 151 9.03 14.85 -11.54
CA THR A 151 8.44 13.90 -10.58
C THR A 151 7.20 14.50 -9.93
N TRP A 152 6.06 13.81 -10.03
CA TRP A 152 4.82 14.21 -9.36
C TRP A 152 4.15 13.00 -8.69
N HIS A 153 4.24 12.95 -7.37
CA HIS A 153 3.68 11.90 -6.53
C HIS A 153 2.62 12.48 -5.60
N PHE A 154 1.43 11.88 -5.59
CA PHE A 154 0.33 12.27 -4.70
C PHE A 154 -0.57 11.08 -4.33
N ASN A 155 -0.03 9.87 -4.46
CA ASN A 155 -0.75 8.63 -4.15
C ASN A 155 -1.11 8.50 -2.67
N ASN A 156 -2.06 7.61 -2.37
CA ASN A 156 -2.56 7.33 -1.03
C ASN A 156 -3.13 8.58 -0.34
N ASN A 157 -4.03 9.30 -1.02
CA ASN A 157 -4.74 10.50 -0.52
C ASN A 157 -6.27 10.29 -0.60
N GLN A 158 -7.05 11.37 -0.66
CA GLN A 158 -8.50 11.39 -0.89
C GLN A 158 -8.88 12.35 -2.05
N LEU A 159 -7.97 12.64 -2.98
CA LEU A 159 -8.22 13.54 -4.11
C LEU A 159 -9.27 12.94 -5.05
N SER A 160 -10.11 13.77 -5.64
CA SER A 160 -11.40 13.39 -6.23
C SER A 160 -11.77 14.25 -7.44
N GLY A 161 -12.84 13.87 -8.17
CA GLY A 161 -13.22 14.53 -9.42
C GLY A 161 -12.30 14.14 -10.59
N PRO A 162 -12.40 14.83 -11.74
CA PRO A 162 -11.58 14.53 -12.90
C PRO A 162 -10.12 14.96 -12.71
N PHE A 163 -9.21 14.26 -13.39
CA PHE A 163 -7.84 14.75 -13.55
C PHE A 163 -7.86 15.92 -14.56
N PRO A 164 -7.29 17.10 -14.24
CA PRO A 164 -7.41 18.28 -15.09
C PRO A 164 -6.66 18.15 -16.42
N ASN A 165 -7.37 18.42 -17.52
CA ASN A 165 -6.83 18.43 -18.89
C ASN A 165 -5.74 19.51 -19.08
N GLU A 166 -5.78 20.53 -18.23
CA GLU A 166 -4.81 21.60 -18.09
C GLU A 166 -3.41 21.09 -17.70
N SER A 167 -3.28 19.83 -17.27
CA SER A 167 -1.99 19.18 -17.01
C SER A 167 -1.20 18.83 -18.28
N SER A 168 -1.77 18.99 -19.47
CA SER A 168 -1.10 18.69 -20.76
C SER A 168 0.24 19.40 -21.04
N PRO A 169 0.64 20.52 -20.38
CA PRO A 169 1.98 21.10 -20.47
C PRO A 169 3.07 20.37 -19.67
N LEU A 170 2.75 19.42 -18.78
CA LEU A 170 3.70 18.71 -17.90
C LEU A 170 4.56 17.66 -18.64
N ARG A 171 5.03 17.99 -19.85
CA ARG A 171 5.74 17.07 -20.78
C ARG A 171 7.11 16.60 -20.29
N ASN A 172 7.65 17.24 -19.24
CA ASN A 172 8.90 16.86 -18.61
C ASN A 172 8.77 15.67 -17.65
N LEU A 173 7.55 15.24 -17.30
CA LEU A 173 7.31 14.16 -16.34
C LEU A 173 8.03 12.85 -16.72
N GLN A 174 8.85 12.38 -15.79
CA GLN A 174 9.56 11.10 -15.80
C GLN A 174 8.94 10.09 -14.82
N SER A 175 8.28 10.57 -13.76
CA SER A 175 7.59 9.73 -12.77
C SER A 175 6.26 10.34 -12.33
N LEU A 176 5.18 9.57 -12.44
CA LEU A 176 3.82 9.97 -12.03
C LEU A 176 3.14 8.86 -11.22
N TRP A 177 2.92 9.12 -9.92
CA TRP A 177 2.26 8.20 -8.98
C TRP A 177 1.00 8.86 -8.40
N MET A 178 -0.16 8.34 -8.78
CA MET A 178 -1.46 8.92 -8.44
C MET A 178 -2.47 7.93 -7.82
N PHE A 179 -2.05 6.67 -7.64
CA PHE A 179 -2.87 5.57 -7.14
C PHE A 179 -3.44 5.77 -5.73
N ASP A 180 -4.48 4.98 -5.38
CA ASP A 180 -5.22 5.09 -4.11
C ASP A 180 -5.72 6.53 -3.83
N ASN A 181 -6.50 7.03 -4.80
CA ASN A 181 -7.26 8.28 -4.74
C ASN A 181 -8.70 8.03 -5.24
N TYR A 182 -9.57 9.03 -5.17
CA TYR A 182 -10.95 8.98 -5.68
C TYR A 182 -11.11 9.72 -7.02
N ILE A 183 -10.03 9.90 -7.78
CA ILE A 183 -10.05 10.51 -9.12
C ILE A 183 -10.91 9.65 -10.05
N GLU A 184 -11.82 10.30 -10.77
CA GLU A 184 -12.92 9.68 -11.50
C GLU A 184 -13.09 10.27 -12.91
N GLY A 185 -13.94 9.64 -13.72
CA GLY A 185 -14.12 9.98 -15.13
C GLY A 185 -13.31 9.08 -16.06
N LEU A 186 -13.17 9.46 -17.32
CA LEU A 186 -12.42 8.68 -18.32
C LEU A 186 -10.91 8.73 -18.04
N PHE A 187 -10.21 7.68 -18.47
CA PHE A 187 -8.75 7.66 -18.45
C PHE A 187 -8.18 8.84 -19.28
N PRO A 188 -7.32 9.70 -18.72
CA PRO A 188 -6.83 10.91 -19.40
C PRO A 188 -5.89 10.59 -20.57
N GLU A 189 -6.34 10.83 -21.81
CA GLU A 189 -5.57 10.52 -23.03
C GLU A 189 -4.24 11.29 -23.12
N PHE A 190 -4.19 12.54 -22.62
CA PHE A 190 -2.99 13.38 -22.69
C PHE A 190 -1.82 12.87 -21.83
N ILE A 191 -1.99 11.84 -20.99
CA ILE A 191 -0.83 11.18 -20.35
C ILE A 191 0.10 10.56 -21.41
N ALA A 192 -0.42 10.19 -22.59
CA ALA A 192 0.37 9.72 -23.72
C ALA A 192 1.34 10.77 -24.30
N ASP A 193 1.15 12.06 -23.98
CA ASP A 193 2.04 13.16 -24.38
C ASP A 193 3.25 13.33 -23.45
N PHE A 194 3.27 12.66 -22.30
CA PHE A 194 4.37 12.69 -21.33
C PHE A 194 5.46 11.68 -21.73
N THR A 195 6.06 11.87 -22.91
CA THR A 195 6.98 10.90 -23.54
C THR A 195 8.26 10.63 -22.75
N ASN A 196 8.58 11.44 -21.74
CA ASN A 196 9.70 11.25 -20.84
C ASN A 196 9.42 10.24 -19.70
N LEU A 197 8.17 9.77 -19.54
CA LEU A 197 7.79 8.86 -18.47
C LEU A 197 8.60 7.57 -18.48
N THR A 198 9.16 7.25 -17.31
CA THR A 198 9.85 5.99 -17.01
C THR A 198 9.12 5.16 -15.96
N ASP A 199 8.32 5.80 -15.09
CA ASP A 199 7.54 5.16 -14.02
C ASP A 199 6.12 5.77 -13.96
N LEU A 200 5.10 4.96 -14.27
CA LEU A 200 3.70 5.37 -14.30
C LEU A 200 2.83 4.41 -13.47
N ARG A 201 2.19 4.92 -12.40
CA ARG A 201 1.40 4.13 -11.46
C ARG A 201 0.01 4.72 -11.22
N ILE A 202 -0.99 4.07 -11.81
CA ILE A 202 -2.39 4.50 -11.92
C ILE A 202 -3.29 3.29 -11.58
N TYR A 203 -3.58 3.09 -10.30
CA TYR A 203 -4.46 2.00 -9.84
C TYR A 203 -5.26 2.38 -8.59
N GLY A 204 -6.29 1.60 -8.26
CA GLY A 204 -7.10 1.84 -7.06
C GLY A 204 -7.85 3.19 -7.06
N MET A 205 -8.31 3.65 -8.23
CA MET A 205 -9.06 4.90 -8.38
C MET A 205 -10.52 4.62 -8.79
N LYS A 206 -11.18 5.60 -9.42
CA LYS A 206 -12.50 5.47 -10.06
C LYS A 206 -12.45 5.82 -11.56
N LEU A 207 -11.27 5.66 -12.16
CA LEU A 207 -11.09 5.90 -13.59
C LEU A 207 -11.80 4.82 -14.40
N GLN A 208 -12.40 5.24 -15.52
CA GLN A 208 -13.06 4.37 -16.47
C GLN A 208 -12.18 4.18 -17.70
N GLY A 209 -12.14 2.95 -18.21
CA GLY A 209 -11.49 2.59 -19.46
C GLY A 209 -12.19 3.20 -20.70
N PRO A 210 -11.61 3.01 -21.89
CA PRO A 210 -10.45 2.15 -22.17
C PRO A 210 -9.11 2.80 -21.82
N ILE A 211 -8.05 1.99 -21.73
CA ILE A 211 -6.67 2.50 -21.78
C ILE A 211 -6.43 3.10 -23.19
N PRO A 212 -5.96 4.36 -23.33
CA PRO A 212 -5.76 4.98 -24.63
C PRO A 212 -4.65 4.30 -25.44
N LYS A 213 -4.94 3.94 -26.70
CA LYS A 213 -3.96 3.28 -27.60
C LYS A 213 -2.67 4.09 -27.79
N GLN A 214 -2.75 5.41 -27.64
CA GLN A 214 -1.65 6.37 -27.72
C GLN A 214 -0.57 6.13 -26.66
N PHE A 215 -0.83 5.29 -25.64
CA PHE A 215 0.19 4.83 -24.68
C PHE A 215 1.38 4.12 -25.34
N SER A 216 1.25 3.69 -26.61
CA SER A 216 2.39 3.26 -27.44
C SER A 216 3.49 4.32 -27.61
N ASN A 217 3.17 5.60 -27.39
CA ASN A 217 4.13 6.71 -27.44
C ASN A 217 5.08 6.74 -26.23
N LEU A 218 4.73 6.07 -25.12
CA LEU A 218 5.47 6.09 -23.86
C LEU A 218 6.65 5.09 -23.86
N VAL A 219 7.49 5.19 -24.90
CA VAL A 219 8.57 4.23 -25.21
C VAL A 219 9.68 4.16 -24.14
N ASN A 220 9.76 5.15 -23.26
CA ASN A 220 10.74 5.23 -22.17
C ASN A 220 10.32 4.49 -20.88
N LEU A 221 9.09 3.95 -20.82
CA LEU A 221 8.56 3.27 -19.65
C LEU A 221 9.40 2.05 -19.25
N LYS A 222 9.76 2.00 -17.98
CA LYS A 222 10.38 0.87 -17.27
C LYS A 222 9.40 0.22 -16.31
N TYR A 223 8.55 1.03 -15.67
CA TYR A 223 7.56 0.58 -14.70
C TYR A 223 6.18 1.10 -15.13
N LEU A 224 5.30 0.19 -15.52
CA LEU A 224 3.90 0.49 -15.84
C LEU A 224 3.00 -0.33 -14.94
N MET A 225 2.24 0.33 -14.08
CA MET A 225 1.23 -0.29 -13.21
C MET A 225 -0.11 0.42 -13.40
N LEU A 226 -0.95 -0.16 -14.25
CA LEU A 226 -2.34 0.25 -14.44
C LEU A 226 -3.26 -0.78 -13.77
N GLY A 227 -4.34 -0.35 -13.14
CA GLY A 227 -5.29 -1.29 -12.58
C GLY A 227 -6.56 -0.71 -11.99
N ASP A 228 -7.51 -1.61 -11.70
CA ASP A 228 -8.81 -1.33 -11.10
C ASP A 228 -9.60 -0.26 -11.89
N LEU A 229 -9.62 -0.39 -13.21
CA LEU A 229 -10.41 0.45 -14.11
C LEU A 229 -11.83 -0.12 -14.24
N ASP A 230 -12.82 0.76 -14.14
CA ASP A 230 -14.23 0.43 -14.39
C ASP A 230 -14.60 0.71 -15.86
N GLY A 231 -15.82 0.35 -16.29
CA GLY A 231 -16.38 0.82 -17.57
C GLY A 231 -15.96 0.00 -18.80
N ALA A 232 -15.43 0.67 -19.82
CA ALA A 232 -15.33 0.12 -21.18
C ALA A 232 -14.10 -0.79 -21.40
N ASN A 233 -14.25 -1.75 -22.32
CA ASN A 233 -13.25 -2.74 -22.67
C ASN A 233 -11.94 -2.11 -23.19
N SER A 234 -10.81 -2.50 -22.60
CA SER A 234 -9.46 -2.16 -23.08
C SER A 234 -8.88 -3.27 -23.98
N THR A 235 -7.84 -2.96 -24.75
CA THR A 235 -6.97 -3.96 -25.41
C THR A 235 -5.53 -3.81 -24.93
N ILE A 236 -4.67 -4.78 -25.26
CA ILE A 236 -3.23 -4.78 -24.90
C ILE A 236 -2.34 -4.19 -26.01
N ASP A 237 -2.93 -3.78 -27.14
CA ASP A 237 -2.23 -3.41 -28.38
C ASP A 237 -1.40 -2.11 -28.26
N PHE A 238 -1.54 -1.38 -27.16
CA PHE A 238 -0.76 -0.17 -26.87
C PHE A 238 0.68 -0.46 -26.42
N ILE A 239 1.03 -1.71 -26.10
CA ILE A 239 2.40 -2.07 -25.69
C ILE A 239 3.28 -2.23 -26.94
N PRO A 240 4.29 -1.37 -27.16
CA PRO A 240 5.17 -1.49 -28.31
C PRO A 240 6.12 -2.69 -28.16
N ASP A 241 6.50 -3.29 -29.28
CA ASP A 241 7.55 -4.30 -29.32
C ASP A 241 8.90 -3.69 -28.89
N SER A 242 9.75 -4.50 -28.26
CA SER A 242 11.04 -4.09 -27.70
C SER A 242 10.98 -2.98 -26.63
N ALA A 243 9.83 -2.77 -25.98
CA ALA A 243 9.70 -1.81 -24.88
C ALA A 243 10.61 -2.16 -23.69
N ASN A 244 11.14 -1.13 -23.02
CA ASN A 244 12.12 -1.27 -21.92
C ASN A 244 11.47 -1.62 -20.56
N LEU A 245 10.33 -2.30 -20.58
CA LEU A 245 9.53 -2.61 -19.39
C LEU A 245 10.21 -3.67 -18.53
N SER A 246 10.48 -3.31 -17.28
CA SER A 246 10.90 -4.22 -16.20
C SER A 246 9.73 -4.69 -15.35
N ILE A 247 8.69 -3.87 -15.21
CA ILE A 247 7.43 -4.18 -14.52
C ILE A 247 6.27 -3.77 -15.43
N LEU A 248 5.37 -4.73 -15.68
CA LEU A 248 4.10 -4.52 -16.36
C LEU A 248 2.97 -5.14 -15.52
N SER A 249 2.11 -4.30 -14.96
CA SER A 249 0.85 -4.71 -14.33
C SER A 249 -0.31 -4.01 -15.02
N LEU A 250 -1.28 -4.80 -15.47
CA LEU A 250 -2.55 -4.39 -16.10
C LEU A 250 -3.72 -5.09 -15.40
N ARG A 251 -3.63 -5.22 -14.07
CA ARG A 251 -4.55 -6.01 -13.24
C ARG A 251 -5.92 -5.35 -13.19
N LYS A 252 -6.98 -6.07 -13.56
CA LYS A 252 -8.37 -5.55 -13.54
C LYS A 252 -8.50 -4.24 -14.34
N CYS A 253 -8.07 -4.27 -15.60
CA CYS A 253 -8.14 -3.13 -16.53
C CYS A 253 -9.28 -3.27 -17.56
N GLY A 254 -10.16 -4.27 -17.40
CA GLY A 254 -11.21 -4.58 -18.37
C GLY A 254 -10.65 -5.00 -19.73
N ILE A 255 -9.47 -5.62 -19.77
CA ILE A 255 -8.84 -6.03 -21.04
C ILE A 255 -9.57 -7.26 -21.57
N VAL A 256 -9.95 -7.23 -22.85
CA VAL A 256 -10.71 -8.30 -23.51
C VAL A 256 -10.01 -8.81 -24.77
N GLY A 257 -10.48 -9.94 -25.29
CA GLY A 257 -10.08 -10.46 -26.60
C GLY A 257 -9.02 -11.56 -26.52
N GLN A 258 -8.36 -11.86 -27.64
CA GLN A 258 -7.25 -12.80 -27.65
C GLN A 258 -5.93 -12.07 -27.37
N PHE A 259 -5.09 -12.66 -26.54
CA PHE A 259 -3.71 -12.21 -26.37
C PHE A 259 -2.97 -12.28 -27.72
N PRO A 260 -2.11 -11.30 -28.07
CA PRO A 260 -1.50 -11.22 -29.40
C PRO A 260 -0.79 -12.50 -29.83
N SER A 261 -1.06 -12.95 -31.07
CA SER A 261 -0.38 -14.10 -31.68
C SER A 261 1.11 -13.88 -31.88
N THR A 262 1.53 -12.61 -31.95
CA THR A 262 2.91 -12.13 -31.89
C THR A 262 3.03 -11.20 -30.67
N PRO A 263 3.32 -11.74 -29.47
CA PRO A 263 3.52 -10.96 -28.26
C PRO A 263 4.68 -9.98 -28.40
N PRO A 264 4.63 -8.78 -27.79
CA PRO A 264 5.76 -7.86 -27.77
C PRO A 264 6.94 -8.46 -27.00
N THR A 265 8.14 -8.31 -27.54
CA THR A 265 9.39 -8.72 -26.92
C THR A 265 9.75 -7.74 -25.81
N LEU A 266 9.78 -8.20 -24.56
CA LEU A 266 10.06 -7.35 -23.39
C LEU A 266 11.33 -7.88 -22.68
N PRO A 267 12.54 -7.50 -23.15
CA PRO A 267 13.78 -8.18 -22.78
C PRO A 267 14.18 -8.03 -21.30
N ASN A 268 13.74 -6.94 -20.65
CA ASN A 268 14.06 -6.64 -19.25
C ASN A 268 12.93 -7.02 -18.28
N LEU A 269 11.87 -7.70 -18.74
CA LEU A 269 10.66 -7.91 -17.95
C LEU A 269 10.87 -8.91 -16.80
N THR A 270 10.70 -8.41 -15.57
CA THR A 270 10.82 -9.21 -14.34
C THR A 270 9.48 -9.50 -13.67
N TYR A 271 8.47 -8.68 -13.94
CA TYR A 271 7.13 -8.79 -13.35
C TYR A 271 6.07 -8.57 -14.42
N LEU A 272 5.26 -9.60 -14.68
CA LEU A 272 4.09 -9.53 -15.54
C LEU A 272 2.83 -9.86 -14.72
N ASP A 273 1.86 -8.96 -14.70
CA ASP A 273 0.57 -9.17 -14.05
C ASP A 273 -0.59 -8.74 -14.96
N LEU A 274 -1.33 -9.74 -15.45
CA LEU A 274 -2.49 -9.61 -16.34
C LEU A 274 -3.79 -10.06 -15.64
N ARG A 275 -3.78 -10.23 -14.31
CA ARG A 275 -4.89 -10.89 -13.59
C ARG A 275 -6.22 -10.13 -13.63
N SER A 276 -7.30 -10.89 -13.48
CA SER A 276 -8.68 -10.38 -13.39
C SER A 276 -9.07 -9.55 -14.61
N ASN A 277 -8.80 -10.10 -15.79
CA ASN A 277 -9.21 -9.56 -17.08
C ASN A 277 -10.02 -10.63 -17.84
N ASN A 278 -10.40 -10.33 -19.07
CA ASN A 278 -11.11 -11.24 -19.96
C ASN A 278 -10.24 -11.59 -21.18
N LEU A 279 -8.93 -11.81 -20.94
CA LEU A 279 -7.98 -12.22 -21.97
C LEU A 279 -8.11 -13.71 -22.25
N SER A 280 -8.11 -14.06 -23.52
CA SER A 280 -8.20 -15.43 -24.04
C SER A 280 -7.02 -15.76 -24.95
N GLY A 281 -6.95 -17.00 -25.43
CA GLY A 281 -5.90 -17.48 -26.33
C GLY A 281 -5.14 -18.65 -25.75
N GLN A 282 -4.05 -19.06 -26.42
CA GLN A 282 -3.22 -20.19 -25.95
C GLN A 282 -2.20 -19.70 -24.93
N LEU A 283 -2.10 -20.35 -23.77
CA LEU A 283 -1.16 -20.00 -22.69
C LEU A 283 0.31 -19.98 -23.18
N GLN A 284 0.64 -20.79 -24.19
CA GLN A 284 1.97 -20.81 -24.83
C GLN A 284 2.41 -19.43 -25.38
N LEU A 285 1.48 -18.51 -25.66
CA LEU A 285 1.81 -17.15 -26.10
C LEU A 285 2.54 -16.34 -25.01
N LEU A 286 2.47 -16.75 -23.74
CA LEU A 286 3.23 -16.12 -22.65
C LEU A 286 4.66 -16.68 -22.50
N LEU A 287 5.07 -17.67 -23.33
CA LEU A 287 6.40 -18.28 -23.28
C LEU A 287 7.58 -17.29 -23.42
N PRO A 288 7.50 -16.17 -24.18
CA PRO A 288 8.57 -15.16 -24.21
C PRO A 288 8.91 -14.61 -22.81
N TYR A 289 7.94 -14.57 -21.89
CA TYR A 289 8.09 -14.01 -20.55
C TYR A 289 8.44 -15.05 -19.48
N LYS A 290 8.75 -16.30 -19.86
CA LYS A 290 9.08 -17.39 -18.91
C LYS A 290 10.27 -17.09 -18.00
N SER A 291 11.16 -16.18 -18.40
CA SER A 291 12.36 -15.76 -17.66
C SER A 291 12.07 -14.69 -16.60
N SER A 292 10.86 -14.13 -16.57
CA SER A 292 10.44 -13.18 -15.53
C SER A 292 10.43 -13.87 -14.15
N ARG A 293 10.56 -13.07 -13.08
CA ARG A 293 10.48 -13.55 -11.70
C ARG A 293 9.03 -13.86 -11.29
N TYR A 294 8.09 -13.08 -11.83
CA TYR A 294 6.66 -13.21 -11.57
C TYR A 294 5.88 -13.16 -12.90
N LEU A 295 5.03 -14.16 -13.13
CA LEU A 295 4.08 -14.20 -14.25
C LEU A 295 2.72 -14.56 -13.69
N TYR A 296 1.85 -13.56 -13.61
CA TYR A 296 0.50 -13.69 -13.06
C TYR A 296 -0.52 -13.47 -14.18
N ALA A 297 -1.20 -14.54 -14.58
CA ALA A 297 -2.22 -14.58 -15.62
C ALA A 297 -3.54 -15.22 -15.11
N GLY A 298 -3.68 -15.37 -13.78
CA GLY A 298 -4.89 -15.91 -13.18
C GLY A 298 -6.15 -15.06 -13.44
N ASP A 299 -7.33 -15.67 -13.29
CA ASP A 299 -8.65 -15.02 -13.46
C ASP A 299 -8.79 -14.37 -14.85
N ASN A 300 -8.83 -15.25 -15.87
CA ASN A 300 -8.84 -14.95 -17.32
C ASN A 300 -9.38 -16.19 -18.10
N ASP A 301 -9.48 -16.10 -19.43
CA ASP A 301 -9.94 -17.15 -20.36
C ASP A 301 -8.79 -17.81 -21.17
N PHE A 302 -7.57 -17.86 -20.63
CA PHE A 302 -6.48 -18.58 -21.30
C PHE A 302 -6.77 -20.09 -21.39
N SER A 303 -6.21 -20.70 -22.43
CA SER A 303 -6.52 -22.08 -22.84
C SER A 303 -5.27 -22.84 -23.28
N GLY A 304 -5.43 -24.15 -23.49
CA GLY A 304 -4.37 -25.01 -24.01
C GLY A 304 -3.54 -25.67 -22.92
N ARG A 305 -2.44 -26.33 -23.32
CA ARG A 305 -1.62 -27.12 -22.40
C ARG A 305 -0.62 -26.24 -21.65
N LEU A 306 -0.44 -26.44 -20.35
CA LEU A 306 0.66 -25.87 -19.57
C LEU A 306 2.03 -26.27 -20.17
N PRO A 307 2.84 -25.31 -20.66
CA PRO A 307 4.22 -25.56 -21.08
C PRO A 307 5.10 -25.99 -19.91
N ALA A 308 6.02 -26.93 -20.15
CA ALA A 308 6.92 -27.44 -19.12
C ALA A 308 7.92 -26.37 -18.65
N GLU A 309 8.23 -25.41 -19.52
CA GLU A 309 9.18 -24.32 -19.30
C GLU A 309 8.73 -23.29 -18.25
N PHE A 310 7.44 -23.22 -17.92
CA PHE A 310 6.98 -22.41 -16.80
C PHE A 310 7.13 -23.14 -15.45
N VAL A 311 7.34 -24.45 -15.44
CA VAL A 311 7.43 -25.24 -14.20
C VAL A 311 8.88 -25.24 -13.69
N GLN A 312 9.34 -24.07 -13.24
CA GLN A 312 10.72 -23.86 -12.78
C GLN A 312 10.79 -23.03 -11.47
N PRO A 313 11.81 -23.21 -10.60
CA PRO A 313 11.85 -22.55 -9.29
C PRO A 313 12.08 -21.04 -9.33
N SER A 314 12.64 -20.52 -10.43
CA SER A 314 12.92 -19.09 -10.63
C SER A 314 11.67 -18.27 -10.97
N LEU A 315 10.58 -18.94 -11.40
CA LEU A 315 9.35 -18.31 -11.82
C LEU A 315 8.25 -18.55 -10.78
N ALA A 316 7.66 -17.46 -10.30
CA ALA A 316 6.37 -17.51 -9.61
C ALA A 316 5.24 -17.40 -10.63
N LEU A 317 4.58 -18.53 -10.90
CA LEU A 317 3.49 -18.62 -11.88
C LEU A 317 2.13 -18.64 -11.18
N ASP A 318 1.23 -17.75 -11.58
CA ASP A 318 -0.19 -17.87 -11.30
C ASP A 318 -0.97 -17.97 -12.62
N ILE A 319 -1.68 -19.08 -12.77
CA ILE A 319 -2.61 -19.36 -13.87
C ILE A 319 -3.97 -19.81 -13.32
N SER A 320 -4.25 -19.53 -12.04
CA SER A 320 -5.51 -19.93 -11.41
C SER A 320 -6.73 -19.34 -12.15
N TYR A 321 -7.91 -19.95 -12.01
CA TYR A 321 -9.15 -19.46 -12.62
C TYR A 321 -9.06 -19.22 -14.14
N ASN A 322 -8.38 -20.12 -14.85
CA ASN A 322 -8.40 -20.21 -16.31
C ASN A 322 -8.90 -21.62 -16.70
N PRO A 323 -10.22 -21.82 -16.86
CA PRO A 323 -10.84 -23.15 -16.87
C PRO A 323 -10.46 -24.00 -18.10
N PHE A 324 -9.94 -23.38 -19.16
CA PHE A 324 -9.54 -24.06 -20.40
C PHE A 324 -8.05 -24.44 -20.45
N ILE A 325 -7.24 -24.03 -19.47
CA ILE A 325 -5.86 -24.52 -19.33
C ILE A 325 -5.91 -25.98 -18.84
N ASN A 326 -5.15 -26.85 -19.50
CA ASN A 326 -5.06 -28.27 -19.20
C ASN A 326 -3.61 -28.77 -19.22
N GLY A 327 -3.40 -30.07 -19.05
CA GLY A 327 -2.09 -30.71 -19.17
C GLY A 327 -1.77 -31.59 -17.98
N LEU A 328 -0.48 -31.88 -17.81
CA LEU A 328 0.07 -32.68 -16.71
C LEU A 328 1.21 -31.90 -16.07
N LEU A 329 1.28 -31.90 -14.75
CA LEU A 329 2.48 -31.46 -14.03
C LEU A 329 3.62 -32.49 -14.20
N PRO A 330 4.90 -32.07 -14.20
CA PRO A 330 6.04 -32.99 -14.28
C PRO A 330 6.10 -33.97 -13.10
N ASN A 331 6.34 -35.25 -13.39
CA ASN A 331 6.34 -36.32 -12.38
C ASN A 331 7.46 -36.20 -11.30
N ASN A 332 8.52 -35.41 -11.53
CA ASN A 332 9.66 -35.27 -10.62
C ASN A 332 9.81 -33.82 -10.07
N PRO A 333 9.06 -33.44 -9.01
CA PRO A 333 9.36 -32.27 -8.19
C PRO A 333 10.20 -32.63 -6.94
N THR A 334 11.10 -33.61 -7.04
CA THR A 334 12.04 -33.92 -5.94
C THR A 334 12.93 -32.69 -5.66
N ASP A 335 12.87 -32.24 -4.41
CA ASP A 335 13.70 -31.18 -3.80
C ASP A 335 13.57 -29.74 -4.33
N ARG A 336 12.48 -29.38 -5.02
CA ARG A 336 12.26 -27.99 -5.49
C ARG A 336 10.89 -27.44 -5.10
N LYS A 337 10.90 -26.47 -4.18
CA LYS A 337 9.72 -25.69 -3.78
C LYS A 337 9.29 -24.74 -4.91
N LEU A 338 8.42 -25.22 -5.79
CA LEU A 338 7.84 -24.45 -6.89
C LEU A 338 6.83 -23.42 -6.36
N SER A 339 6.81 -22.21 -6.92
CA SER A 339 5.77 -21.22 -6.68
C SER A 339 4.80 -21.23 -7.86
N LEU A 340 3.79 -22.10 -7.79
CA LEU A 340 2.81 -22.32 -8.84
C LEU A 340 1.39 -22.37 -8.28
N ASN A 341 0.49 -21.50 -8.78
CA ASN A 341 -0.94 -21.60 -8.53
C ASN A 341 -1.72 -21.94 -9.81
N TYR A 342 -2.59 -22.94 -9.72
CA TYR A 342 -3.38 -23.48 -10.82
C TYR A 342 -4.81 -23.91 -10.41
N ILE A 343 -5.27 -23.51 -9.22
CA ILE A 343 -6.66 -23.74 -8.77
C ILE A 343 -7.63 -23.20 -9.83
N GLY A 344 -8.69 -23.95 -10.18
CA GLY A 344 -9.65 -23.51 -11.20
C GLY A 344 -9.22 -23.79 -12.66
N THR A 345 -8.05 -24.36 -12.92
CA THR A 345 -7.64 -24.88 -14.25
C THR A 345 -7.98 -26.36 -14.40
N ALA A 346 -8.09 -26.88 -15.62
CA ALA A 346 -8.30 -28.30 -15.91
C ALA A 346 -6.97 -29.11 -16.02
N ILE A 347 -5.94 -28.74 -15.25
CA ILE A 347 -4.66 -29.48 -15.19
C ILE A 347 -4.85 -30.79 -14.41
N ASP A 348 -4.47 -31.91 -15.03
CA ASP A 348 -4.46 -33.22 -14.39
C ASP A 348 -3.19 -33.36 -13.51
N THR A 349 -3.42 -33.66 -12.24
CA THR A 349 -2.37 -33.83 -11.22
C THR A 349 -2.04 -35.31 -10.95
N SER A 350 -2.62 -36.25 -11.71
CA SER A 350 -2.59 -37.71 -11.44
C SER A 350 -1.21 -38.36 -11.33
N ARG A 351 -0.17 -37.64 -11.75
CA ARG A 351 1.22 -38.10 -11.80
C ARG A 351 2.18 -37.27 -10.95
N ALA A 352 1.71 -36.23 -10.27
CA ALA A 352 2.54 -35.27 -9.54
C ALA A 352 2.14 -35.17 -8.06
N ILE A 353 2.73 -36.05 -7.25
CA ILE A 353 2.72 -36.08 -5.78
C ILE A 353 1.34 -36.33 -5.13
N ASN A 354 1.22 -37.49 -4.48
CA ASN A 354 0.11 -37.97 -3.64
C ASN A 354 -1.29 -37.78 -4.23
N SER A 355 -1.88 -38.90 -4.67
CA SER A 355 -3.21 -39.04 -5.30
C SER A 355 -4.41 -38.43 -4.55
N GLU A 356 -4.20 -37.93 -3.34
CA GLU A 356 -5.22 -37.44 -2.42
C GLU A 356 -5.45 -35.92 -2.56
N ASN A 357 -4.41 -35.15 -2.94
CA ASN A 357 -4.55 -33.73 -3.33
C ASN A 357 -5.47 -33.55 -4.56
N LEU A 358 -5.50 -34.56 -5.42
CA LEU A 358 -6.21 -34.58 -6.69
C LEU A 358 -7.73 -34.57 -6.52
N THR A 359 -8.23 -35.41 -5.63
CA THR A 359 -9.66 -35.48 -5.28
C THR A 359 -10.17 -34.14 -4.78
N LEU A 360 -9.34 -33.42 -4.04
CA LEU A 360 -9.67 -32.12 -3.48
C LEU A 360 -9.71 -31.00 -4.53
N LEU A 361 -8.74 -30.96 -5.44
CA LEU A 361 -8.72 -29.98 -6.54
C LEU A 361 -9.89 -30.19 -7.51
N ASN A 362 -10.23 -31.45 -7.83
CA ASN A 362 -11.43 -31.78 -8.60
C ASN A 362 -12.74 -31.41 -7.87
N CYS A 363 -12.72 -31.44 -6.53
CA CYS A 363 -13.78 -30.92 -5.66
C CYS A 363 -13.99 -29.39 -5.88
N LEU A 364 -12.90 -28.62 -5.96
CA LEU A 364 -12.94 -27.16 -6.18
C LEU A 364 -13.51 -26.78 -7.55
N HIS A 365 -13.39 -27.66 -8.56
CA HIS A 365 -14.03 -27.50 -9.87
C HIS A 365 -15.53 -27.79 -9.88
N MET A 366 -16.16 -28.01 -8.72
CA MET A 366 -17.59 -28.32 -8.55
C MET A 366 -18.10 -29.60 -9.24
N LYS A 367 -17.24 -30.40 -9.88
CA LYS A 367 -17.69 -31.53 -10.71
C LYS A 367 -18.08 -32.76 -9.89
N GLU A 368 -17.34 -33.09 -8.83
CA GLU A 368 -17.66 -34.26 -7.99
C GLU A 368 -16.97 -34.21 -6.61
N CYS A 369 -17.58 -33.57 -5.61
CA CYS A 369 -17.16 -33.72 -4.20
C CYS A 369 -17.68 -35.03 -3.60
N ASN A 370 -17.21 -36.16 -4.14
CA ASN A 370 -17.69 -37.48 -3.76
C ASN A 370 -17.18 -37.87 -2.36
N ARG A 371 -18.11 -38.07 -1.42
CA ARG A 371 -17.83 -38.21 0.04
C ARG A 371 -17.09 -39.49 0.45
N LYS A 372 -16.64 -40.31 -0.50
CA LYS A 372 -16.15 -41.68 -0.30
C LYS A 372 -14.93 -41.81 0.64
N TYR A 373 -14.19 -40.71 0.85
CA TYR A 373 -13.03 -40.64 1.75
C TYR A 373 -13.32 -39.97 3.11
N TYR A 374 -14.46 -39.28 3.27
CA TYR A 374 -14.81 -38.58 4.49
C TYR A 374 -15.70 -39.46 5.37
N THR A 375 -15.10 -40.16 6.33
CA THR A 375 -15.80 -41.07 7.25
C THR A 375 -16.81 -40.36 8.17
N ASN A 376 -16.64 -39.06 8.39
CA ASN A 376 -17.55 -38.20 9.14
C ASN A 376 -17.84 -36.90 8.36
N ALA A 377 -19.09 -36.41 8.41
CA ALA A 377 -19.48 -35.17 7.75
C ALA A 377 -18.98 -33.93 8.51
N ILE A 378 -18.36 -32.98 7.81
CA ILE A 378 -17.79 -31.79 8.45
C ILE A 378 -18.92 -30.79 8.73
N THR A 379 -19.07 -30.42 10.01
CA THR A 379 -20.11 -29.52 10.52
C THR A 379 -19.54 -28.24 11.15
N SER A 380 -18.22 -28.20 11.38
CA SER A 380 -17.47 -27.02 11.80
C SER A 380 -16.03 -27.06 11.30
N PHE A 381 -15.42 -25.89 11.16
CA PHE A 381 -14.03 -25.67 10.78
C PHE A 381 -13.49 -24.44 11.51
N ALA A 382 -12.19 -24.42 11.84
CA ALA A 382 -11.50 -23.26 12.38
C ALA A 382 -10.01 -23.33 12.05
N VAL A 383 -9.38 -22.19 11.71
CA VAL A 383 -7.96 -22.10 11.33
C VAL A 383 -7.31 -20.82 11.87
N ASN A 384 -6.10 -20.94 12.41
CA ASN A 384 -5.30 -19.82 12.92
C ASN A 384 -4.41 -19.29 11.78
N CYS A 385 -4.87 -18.27 11.07
CA CYS A 385 -4.30 -17.85 9.79
C CYS A 385 -2.87 -17.29 9.96
N GLY A 386 -1.88 -17.93 9.32
CA GLY A 386 -0.47 -17.58 9.53
C GLY A 386 0.09 -17.98 10.90
N GLY A 387 -0.68 -18.71 11.71
CA GLY A 387 -0.34 -19.14 13.06
C GLY A 387 -0.32 -20.66 13.22
N LYS A 388 0.24 -21.11 14.34
CA LYS A 388 0.24 -22.54 14.69
C LYS A 388 -1.12 -22.98 15.18
N GLN A 389 -1.36 -24.30 15.16
CA GLN A 389 -2.54 -24.88 15.80
C GLN A 389 -2.64 -24.46 17.28
N THR A 390 -3.78 -23.88 17.66
CA THR A 390 -4.08 -23.45 19.04
C THR A 390 -5.42 -24.02 19.50
N ILE A 391 -5.53 -24.36 20.78
CA ILE A 391 -6.79 -24.75 21.41
C ILE A 391 -7.11 -23.69 22.46
N TYR A 392 -8.24 -23.01 22.29
CA TYR A 392 -8.80 -22.15 23.33
C TYR A 392 -9.74 -23.00 24.18
N SER A 393 -9.63 -22.91 25.50
CA SER A 393 -10.42 -23.75 26.44
C SER A 393 -11.67 -23.03 26.97
N ASP A 394 -11.61 -21.70 27.03
CA ASP A 394 -12.64 -20.78 27.54
C ASP A 394 -12.46 -19.47 26.74
N PRO A 395 -13.53 -18.79 26.28
CA PRO A 395 -14.96 -19.11 26.41
C PRO A 395 -15.51 -20.01 25.29
N LEU A 396 -14.64 -20.52 24.42
CA LEU A 396 -14.99 -21.39 23.30
C LEU A 396 -13.99 -22.54 23.21
N PRO A 397 -14.36 -23.79 23.56
CA PRO A 397 -13.49 -24.98 23.46
C PRO A 397 -13.27 -25.37 21.99
N ILE A 398 -12.45 -24.59 21.27
CA ILE A 398 -12.24 -24.67 19.83
C ILE A 398 -10.75 -24.84 19.53
N ARG A 399 -10.45 -25.89 18.77
CA ARG A 399 -9.17 -26.09 18.08
C ARG A 399 -9.20 -25.32 16.76
N PHE A 400 -8.28 -24.39 16.59
CA PHE A 400 -7.96 -23.77 15.31
C PHE A 400 -6.79 -24.53 14.69
N ASP A 401 -6.92 -24.94 13.44
CA ASP A 401 -5.88 -25.62 12.66
C ASP A 401 -4.66 -24.73 12.39
N ASP A 402 -3.52 -25.35 12.07
CA ASP A 402 -2.27 -24.70 11.68
C ASP A 402 -2.36 -24.12 10.26
N ASP A 403 -1.89 -22.90 10.05
CA ASP A 403 -1.76 -22.26 8.74
C ASP A 403 -0.40 -21.57 8.59
N THR A 404 0.68 -22.26 9.00
CA THR A 404 2.06 -21.74 8.91
C THR A 404 2.75 -22.00 7.58
N THR A 405 2.14 -22.75 6.65
CA THR A 405 2.78 -23.10 5.37
C THR A 405 3.09 -21.85 4.53
N ASP A 406 4.37 -21.68 4.19
CA ASP A 406 4.81 -20.67 3.23
C ASP A 406 4.47 -21.11 1.80
N LEU A 407 3.56 -20.38 1.17
CA LEU A 407 3.00 -20.61 -0.17
C LEU A 407 3.82 -19.93 -1.29
N GLY A 408 4.94 -19.27 -0.95
CA GLY A 408 5.71 -18.48 -1.91
C GLY A 408 4.95 -17.26 -2.42
N ALA A 409 5.19 -16.89 -3.67
CA ALA A 409 4.61 -15.70 -4.31
C ALA A 409 3.25 -15.97 -4.99
N ALA A 410 3.07 -17.20 -5.45
CA ALA A 410 1.84 -17.79 -5.94
C ALA A 410 1.84 -19.27 -5.56
N GLY A 411 0.76 -19.76 -4.96
CA GLY A 411 0.64 -21.17 -4.56
C GLY A 411 -0.60 -21.48 -3.75
N PHE A 412 -0.70 -22.73 -3.29
CA PHE A 412 -1.72 -23.18 -2.37
C PHE A 412 -1.22 -24.35 -1.52
N HIS A 413 -1.91 -24.59 -0.40
CA HIS A 413 -1.64 -25.71 0.51
C HIS A 413 -2.95 -26.40 0.86
N VAL A 414 -2.93 -27.73 0.81
CA VAL A 414 -3.98 -28.63 1.28
C VAL A 414 -3.60 -29.08 2.68
N ASN A 415 -4.50 -28.92 3.66
CA ASN A 415 -4.21 -29.35 5.03
C ASN A 415 -4.13 -30.89 5.15
N THR A 416 -3.44 -31.38 6.17
CA THR A 416 -3.20 -32.83 6.38
C THR A 416 -4.47 -33.68 6.44
N SER A 417 -5.61 -33.11 6.87
CA SER A 417 -6.89 -33.81 6.94
C SER A 417 -7.76 -33.69 5.67
N MET A 418 -7.28 -32.97 4.64
CA MET A 418 -7.97 -32.75 3.36
C MET A 418 -9.37 -32.12 3.51
N GLN A 419 -9.53 -31.27 4.52
CA GLN A 419 -10.78 -30.59 4.88
C GLN A 419 -10.80 -29.13 4.43
N TRP A 420 -9.63 -28.55 4.14
CA TRP A 420 -9.52 -27.20 3.61
C TRP A 420 -8.27 -26.97 2.77
N VAL A 421 -8.34 -25.92 1.95
CA VAL A 421 -7.25 -25.41 1.11
C VAL A 421 -7.10 -23.92 1.36
N VAL A 422 -5.86 -23.45 1.53
CA VAL A 422 -5.51 -22.03 1.45
C VAL A 422 -4.76 -21.77 0.14
N SER A 423 -5.07 -20.68 -0.54
CA SER A 423 -4.33 -20.23 -1.71
C SER A 423 -3.97 -18.75 -1.60
N HIS A 424 -2.81 -18.40 -2.16
CA HIS A 424 -2.22 -17.07 -2.14
C HIS A 424 -1.75 -16.74 -3.55
N VAL A 425 -2.04 -15.51 -4.00
CA VAL A 425 -1.33 -14.92 -5.14
C VAL A 425 -0.98 -13.47 -4.85
N GLY A 426 0.28 -13.13 -5.09
CA GLY A 426 0.75 -11.75 -5.12
C GLY A 426 2.08 -11.60 -4.40
N SER A 427 2.96 -10.84 -5.02
CA SER A 427 4.13 -10.23 -4.38
C SER A 427 4.22 -8.81 -4.91
N ASP A 428 4.77 -7.93 -4.09
CA ASP A 428 5.19 -6.62 -4.54
C ASP A 428 6.41 -6.74 -5.50
N PRO A 429 6.46 -6.01 -6.62
CA PRO A 429 7.57 -6.13 -7.57
C PRO A 429 8.88 -5.50 -7.09
N PHE A 430 8.83 -4.57 -6.12
CA PHE A 430 10.01 -3.86 -5.60
C PHE A 430 10.59 -4.54 -4.35
N ARG A 431 9.75 -5.22 -3.55
CA ARG A 431 10.19 -5.84 -2.29
C ARG A 431 9.60 -7.23 -2.03
N GLU A 432 10.45 -8.13 -1.54
CA GLU A 432 9.98 -9.41 -1.01
C GLU A 432 9.00 -9.22 0.16
N SER A 433 7.78 -9.69 -0.09
CA SER A 433 6.62 -9.50 0.79
C SER A 433 6.51 -10.61 1.83
N PRO A 434 6.33 -10.30 3.13
CA PRO A 434 6.09 -11.32 4.16
C PRO A 434 4.78 -12.05 3.89
N ARG A 435 4.79 -13.38 4.07
CA ARG A 435 3.68 -14.30 3.73
C ARG A 435 2.63 -14.36 4.84
N PHE A 436 3.12 -14.27 6.07
CA PHE A 436 2.36 -14.09 7.30
C PHE A 436 3.09 -13.02 8.10
N VAL A 437 2.37 -12.39 9.02
CA VAL A 437 2.87 -11.32 9.89
C VAL A 437 2.55 -11.69 11.33
N ASN A 438 3.41 -11.27 12.25
CA ASN A 438 3.24 -11.51 13.66
C ASN A 438 3.57 -10.27 14.50
N THR A 439 3.15 -10.29 15.75
CA THR A 439 3.53 -9.27 16.73
C THR A 439 3.68 -9.87 18.12
N SER A 440 4.72 -9.45 18.83
CA SER A 440 4.89 -9.71 20.27
C SER A 440 4.17 -8.69 21.15
N GLN A 441 3.53 -7.69 20.54
CA GLN A 441 2.82 -6.63 21.24
C GLN A 441 1.47 -7.11 21.79
N VAL A 442 0.99 -6.42 22.83
CA VAL A 442 -0.32 -6.67 23.42
C VAL A 442 -1.43 -6.31 22.42
N ILE A 443 -2.37 -7.24 22.23
CA ILE A 443 -3.64 -7.00 21.52
C ILE A 443 -4.66 -6.49 22.55
N LEU A 444 -5.30 -5.36 22.26
CA LEU A 444 -6.14 -4.63 23.22
C LEU A 444 -7.62 -5.01 23.08
N GLY A 445 -8.29 -5.34 24.18
CA GLY A 445 -9.74 -5.52 24.21
C GLY A 445 -10.23 -6.91 23.78
N THR A 446 -9.44 -7.96 24.00
CA THR A 446 -9.83 -9.37 23.79
C THR A 446 -9.30 -10.25 24.92
N ASP A 447 -10.10 -11.26 25.27
CA ASP A 447 -9.73 -12.32 26.21
C ASP A 447 -8.98 -13.48 25.50
N MET A 448 -8.83 -13.41 24.16
CA MET A 448 -8.07 -14.34 23.31
C MET A 448 -6.97 -13.60 22.50
N PRO A 449 -5.95 -12.99 23.12
CA PRO A 449 -4.96 -12.16 22.42
C PRO A 449 -4.11 -12.95 21.41
N GLU A 450 -3.77 -14.20 21.72
CA GLU A 450 -2.92 -15.07 20.87
C GLU A 450 -3.51 -15.29 19.46
N LEU A 451 -4.84 -15.30 19.34
CA LEU A 451 -5.55 -15.50 18.06
C LEU A 451 -5.31 -14.35 17.06
N TYR A 452 -4.87 -13.20 17.56
CA TYR A 452 -4.65 -11.97 16.79
C TYR A 452 -3.16 -11.56 16.74
N GLN A 453 -2.27 -12.34 17.36
CA GLN A 453 -0.82 -12.10 17.31
C GLN A 453 -0.16 -12.59 16.02
N THR A 454 -0.86 -13.42 15.24
CA THR A 454 -0.50 -13.85 13.89
C THR A 454 -1.60 -13.52 12.90
N ALA A 455 -1.22 -13.31 11.63
CA ALA A 455 -2.16 -13.20 10.52
C ALA A 455 -1.52 -13.66 9.21
N ARG A 456 -2.29 -14.30 8.32
CA ARG A 456 -1.88 -14.51 6.93
C ARG A 456 -2.14 -13.24 6.13
N THR A 457 -1.24 -12.92 5.18
CA THR A 457 -1.35 -11.73 4.33
C THR A 457 -1.03 -12.04 2.87
N SER A 458 -1.67 -11.34 1.93
CA SER A 458 -1.32 -11.39 0.50
C SER A 458 -1.30 -10.00 -0.11
N ARG A 459 -0.64 -9.84 -1.26
CA ARG A 459 -0.53 -8.56 -1.99
C ARG A 459 -1.57 -8.44 -3.10
N SER A 460 -2.26 -9.54 -3.41
CA SER A 460 -3.50 -9.49 -4.19
C SER A 460 -4.58 -10.27 -3.48
N ALA A 461 -4.54 -11.60 -3.52
CA ALA A 461 -5.64 -12.43 -3.04
C ALA A 461 -5.20 -13.51 -2.04
N LEU A 462 -6.09 -13.76 -1.08
CA LEU A 462 -6.14 -14.97 -0.24
C LEU A 462 -7.48 -15.67 -0.52
N TRP A 463 -7.42 -16.98 -0.74
CA TRP A 463 -8.59 -17.84 -0.80
C TRP A 463 -8.51 -18.89 0.30
N TYR A 464 -9.63 -19.12 0.99
CA TYR A 464 -9.84 -20.29 1.84
C TYR A 464 -11.03 -21.07 1.32
N TYR A 465 -10.81 -22.35 1.03
CA TYR A 465 -11.83 -23.30 0.61
C TYR A 465 -12.02 -24.31 1.73
N ILE A 466 -13.23 -24.44 2.27
CA ILE A 466 -13.59 -25.49 3.22
C ILE A 466 -14.41 -26.52 2.45
N VAL A 467 -14.01 -27.78 2.49
CA VAL A 467 -14.61 -28.86 1.69
C VAL A 467 -15.25 -29.93 2.57
N GLY A 468 -16.03 -30.83 1.96
CA GLY A 468 -16.70 -31.91 2.69
C GLY A 468 -17.75 -31.43 3.71
N LEU A 469 -18.10 -30.14 3.70
CA LEU A 469 -19.18 -29.58 4.50
C LEU A 469 -20.49 -30.23 4.07
N SER A 470 -21.28 -30.74 5.01
CA SER A 470 -22.60 -31.28 4.65
C SER A 470 -23.55 -30.13 4.32
N ASN A 471 -24.22 -30.18 3.16
CA ASN A 471 -25.11 -29.11 2.69
C ASN A 471 -26.07 -28.60 3.76
N GLY A 472 -26.30 -27.29 3.79
CA GLY A 472 -27.09 -26.60 4.80
C GLY A 472 -26.61 -25.17 5.09
N LYS A 473 -27.18 -24.55 6.12
CA LYS A 473 -26.77 -23.22 6.59
C LYS A 473 -25.54 -23.30 7.48
N TYR A 474 -24.64 -22.34 7.30
CA TYR A 474 -23.44 -22.14 8.09
C TYR A 474 -23.27 -20.67 8.45
N THR A 475 -22.78 -20.41 9.66
CA THR A 475 -22.25 -19.12 10.09
C THR A 475 -20.75 -19.11 9.83
N VAL A 476 -20.28 -18.12 9.08
CA VAL A 476 -18.86 -17.83 8.87
C VAL A 476 -18.47 -16.68 9.80
N GLN A 477 -17.34 -16.83 10.48
CA GLN A 477 -16.71 -15.80 11.30
C GLN A 477 -15.28 -15.57 10.83
N LEU A 478 -14.96 -14.33 10.48
CA LEU A 478 -13.63 -13.89 10.10
C LEU A 478 -13.11 -12.97 11.21
N PHE A 479 -11.91 -13.25 11.71
CA PHE A 479 -11.29 -12.53 12.82
C PHE A 479 -10.11 -11.71 12.30
N PHE A 480 -10.04 -10.45 12.72
CA PHE A 480 -9.06 -9.48 12.23
C PHE A 480 -8.49 -8.64 13.38
N ALA A 481 -7.19 -8.37 13.33
CA ALA A 481 -6.58 -7.22 13.99
C ALA A 481 -5.48 -6.67 13.07
N GLU A 482 -5.43 -5.35 12.90
CA GLU A 482 -4.30 -4.74 12.17
C GLU A 482 -3.10 -4.67 13.12
N ILE A 483 -2.02 -5.36 12.73
CA ILE A 483 -0.80 -5.53 13.53
C ILE A 483 0.48 -5.10 12.77
N VAL A 484 0.34 -4.56 11.55
CA VAL A 484 1.42 -4.11 10.66
C VAL A 484 1.32 -2.62 10.35
N ILE A 485 0.15 -2.16 9.90
CA ILE A 485 -0.05 -0.79 9.41
C ILE A 485 -0.69 0.08 10.49
N GLU A 486 0.12 0.92 11.12
CA GLU A 486 -0.33 2.01 11.99
C GLU A 486 -0.49 3.31 11.19
N LYS A 487 -1.24 4.28 11.73
CA LYS A 487 -1.41 5.61 11.12
C LYS A 487 -0.05 6.28 10.84
N PRO A 488 0.13 6.94 9.68
CA PRO A 488 -0.89 7.40 8.73
C PRO A 488 -1.36 6.34 7.71
N GLY A 489 -0.76 5.14 7.68
CA GLY A 489 -1.15 4.11 6.72
C GLY A 489 -2.55 3.54 6.97
N LYS A 490 -3.18 3.02 5.91
CA LYS A 490 -4.47 2.31 5.93
C LYS A 490 -4.38 1.00 5.13
N ARG A 491 -4.95 -0.10 5.64
CA ARG A 491 -5.14 -1.35 4.87
C ARG A 491 -6.57 -1.40 4.37
N LEU A 492 -6.77 -1.59 3.06
CA LEU A 492 -8.08 -1.74 2.43
C LEU A 492 -8.08 -3.00 1.56
N PHE A 493 -9.13 -3.82 1.67
CA PHE A 493 -9.36 -4.99 0.83
C PHE A 493 -10.84 -5.38 0.84
N ASN A 494 -11.26 -6.10 -0.18
CA ASN A 494 -12.60 -6.64 -0.31
C ASN A 494 -12.69 -8.03 0.32
N ILE A 495 -13.89 -8.41 0.74
CA ILE A 495 -14.20 -9.74 1.30
C ILE A 495 -15.43 -10.28 0.59
N ASP A 496 -15.30 -11.47 0.00
CA ASP A 496 -16.39 -12.22 -0.61
C ASP A 496 -16.57 -13.58 0.09
N ILE A 497 -17.81 -14.05 0.20
CA ILE A 497 -18.15 -15.38 0.73
C ILE A 497 -19.17 -16.03 -0.22
N GLN A 498 -18.86 -17.23 -0.72
CA GLN A 498 -19.57 -17.88 -1.83
C GLN A 498 -19.83 -16.92 -3.01
N ASP A 499 -18.76 -16.35 -3.55
CA ASP A 499 -18.78 -15.52 -4.76
C ASP A 499 -19.66 -14.24 -4.63
N ARG A 500 -20.05 -13.85 -3.40
CA ARG A 500 -20.78 -12.62 -3.08
C ARG A 500 -19.92 -11.68 -2.23
N ASN A 501 -19.71 -10.45 -2.71
CA ASN A 501 -19.07 -9.40 -1.91
C ASN A 501 -19.91 -9.04 -0.68
N ILE A 502 -19.30 -9.08 0.50
CA ILE A 502 -19.92 -8.71 1.78
C ILE A 502 -19.30 -7.46 2.41
N LYS A 503 -18.06 -7.11 2.04
CA LYS A 503 -17.42 -5.83 2.34
C LYS A 503 -16.58 -5.40 1.14
N THR A 504 -16.69 -4.13 0.76
CA THR A 504 -15.76 -3.43 -0.13
C THR A 504 -14.93 -2.46 0.72
N ASP A 505 -13.63 -2.32 0.42
CA ASP A 505 -12.68 -1.46 1.14
C ASP A 505 -12.71 -1.64 2.67
N PHE A 506 -12.67 -2.89 3.14
CA PHE A 506 -12.66 -3.19 4.57
C PHE A 506 -11.37 -2.66 5.23
N ASP A 507 -11.56 -1.73 6.16
CA ASP A 507 -10.52 -1.16 7.01
C ASP A 507 -10.63 -1.74 8.42
N ILE A 508 -9.70 -2.65 8.75
CA ILE A 508 -9.64 -3.32 10.05
C ILE A 508 -9.46 -2.31 11.18
N THR A 509 -8.58 -1.31 11.01
CA THR A 509 -8.26 -0.31 12.03
C THR A 509 -9.46 0.59 12.32
N LYS A 510 -10.23 0.94 11.29
CA LYS A 510 -11.48 1.71 11.43
C LYS A 510 -12.57 0.91 12.12
N GLU A 511 -12.83 -0.34 11.70
CA GLU A 511 -13.89 -1.18 12.27
C GLU A 511 -13.56 -1.60 13.72
N ALA A 512 -12.29 -1.87 14.05
CA ALA A 512 -11.85 -2.21 15.41
C ALA A 512 -11.65 -1.00 16.34
N GLY A 513 -11.81 0.23 15.83
CA GLY A 513 -11.59 1.47 16.59
C GLY A 513 -10.13 1.72 16.98
N GLY A 514 -9.16 1.13 16.27
CA GLY A 514 -7.72 1.39 16.45
C GLY A 514 -6.80 0.24 16.04
N PHE A 515 -5.50 0.56 15.98
CA PHE A 515 -4.43 -0.40 15.72
C PHE A 515 -4.29 -1.41 16.88
N ARG A 516 -3.94 -2.67 16.59
CA ARG A 516 -3.88 -3.80 17.54
C ARG A 516 -5.16 -3.99 18.37
N ARG A 517 -6.32 -3.63 17.81
CA ARG A 517 -7.64 -3.99 18.35
C ARG A 517 -8.29 -5.05 17.45
N PRO A 518 -9.02 -6.00 18.03
CA PRO A 518 -9.71 -7.03 17.28
C PRO A 518 -11.07 -6.54 16.78
N THR A 519 -11.48 -7.05 15.63
CA THR A 519 -12.83 -6.98 15.10
C THR A 519 -13.18 -8.29 14.41
N ASN A 520 -14.47 -8.58 14.26
CA ASN A 520 -14.94 -9.77 13.57
C ASN A 520 -16.09 -9.47 12.61
N ILE A 521 -16.12 -10.22 11.51
CA ILE A 521 -17.25 -10.23 10.58
C ILE A 521 -17.95 -11.58 10.75
N THR A 522 -19.25 -11.53 11.05
CA THR A 522 -20.12 -12.72 11.08
C THR A 522 -21.09 -12.65 9.90
N TYR A 523 -21.20 -13.73 9.12
CA TYR A 523 -22.07 -13.80 7.94
C TYR A 523 -22.70 -15.19 7.81
N GLU A 524 -24.00 -15.26 7.54
CA GLU A 524 -24.69 -16.53 7.27
C GLU A 524 -24.69 -16.88 5.78
N VAL A 525 -24.40 -18.13 5.48
CA VAL A 525 -24.29 -18.63 4.10
C VAL A 525 -24.87 -20.04 3.99
N THR A 526 -25.39 -20.39 2.81
CA THR A 526 -25.85 -21.75 2.51
C THR A 526 -24.82 -22.46 1.66
N VAL A 527 -24.39 -23.65 2.07
CA VAL A 527 -23.50 -24.53 1.31
C VAL A 527 -24.33 -25.58 0.58
N VAL A 528 -24.17 -25.68 -0.74
CA VAL A 528 -25.02 -26.50 -1.64
C VAL A 528 -24.25 -27.57 -2.42
N ASN A 529 -22.93 -27.43 -2.51
CA ASN A 529 -21.98 -28.24 -3.28
C ASN A 529 -20.94 -28.92 -2.37
N SER A 530 -21.17 -28.91 -1.05
CA SER A 530 -20.21 -29.32 -0.02
C SER A 530 -18.87 -28.55 0.01
N VAL A 531 -18.80 -27.37 -0.63
CA VAL A 531 -17.64 -26.45 -0.62
C VAL A 531 -18.08 -25.05 -0.17
N LEU A 532 -17.34 -24.44 0.75
CA LEU A 532 -17.46 -23.03 1.11
C LEU A 532 -16.22 -22.28 0.62
N LYS A 533 -16.41 -21.23 -0.17
CA LYS A 533 -15.34 -20.31 -0.57
C LYS A 533 -15.36 -19.03 0.27
N ILE A 534 -14.19 -18.59 0.70
CA ILE A 534 -13.94 -17.27 1.29
C ILE A 534 -12.79 -16.64 0.50
N HIS A 535 -13.02 -15.43 -0.01
CA HIS A 535 -12.06 -14.66 -0.79
C HIS A 535 -11.78 -13.35 -0.06
N LEU A 536 -10.51 -13.03 0.15
CA LEU A 536 -10.07 -11.73 0.65
C LEU A 536 -9.11 -11.17 -0.39
N HIS A 537 -9.41 -10.01 -0.96
CA HIS A 537 -8.66 -9.53 -2.12
C HIS A 537 -8.45 -8.02 -2.16
N TRP A 538 -7.28 -7.62 -2.63
CA TRP A 538 -6.92 -6.24 -2.86
C TRP A 538 -7.61 -5.71 -4.12
N ASN A 539 -8.09 -4.47 -4.06
CA ASN A 539 -8.75 -3.77 -5.17
C ASN A 539 -8.07 -2.41 -5.40
N GLY A 540 -6.73 -2.43 -5.43
CA GLY A 540 -5.86 -1.29 -5.72
C GLY A 540 -5.72 -0.26 -4.60
N ARG A 541 -6.59 -0.29 -3.60
CA ARG A 541 -6.70 0.73 -2.56
C ARG A 541 -5.97 0.38 -1.26
N GLY A 542 -5.67 1.40 -0.47
CA GLY A 542 -4.87 1.29 0.75
C GLY A 542 -3.38 1.51 0.52
N THR A 543 -2.68 1.89 1.59
CA THR A 543 -1.31 2.38 1.54
C THR A 543 -0.33 1.27 1.13
N CYS A 544 0.28 1.42 -0.04
CA CYS A 544 1.28 0.49 -0.57
C CYS A 544 2.49 0.29 0.36
N CYS A 545 2.93 1.39 0.97
CA CYS A 545 4.35 1.61 1.25
C CYS A 545 4.64 1.93 2.73
N ILE A 546 3.62 1.84 3.61
CA ILE A 546 3.74 2.10 5.05
C ILE A 546 3.38 0.82 5.82
N PRO A 547 4.25 0.30 6.71
CA PRO A 547 5.58 0.83 7.06
C PRO A 547 6.70 0.43 6.08
N TYR A 548 6.40 -0.30 5.00
CA TYR A 548 7.35 -0.68 3.95
C TYR A 548 6.64 -0.99 2.61
N GLU A 549 7.39 -0.96 1.51
CA GLU A 549 6.95 -1.40 0.18
C GLU A 549 6.33 -2.79 0.20
N GLY A 550 5.09 -2.91 -0.27
CA GLY A 550 4.37 -4.18 -0.18
C GLY A 550 3.72 -4.42 1.18
N ALA A 551 3.35 -3.41 1.98
CA ALA A 551 2.62 -3.64 3.23
C ALA A 551 1.11 -3.96 3.02
N TYR A 552 0.58 -3.59 1.85
CA TYR A 552 -0.84 -3.63 1.44
C TYR A 552 -1.45 -5.03 1.27
N GLY A 553 -2.72 -5.04 0.82
CA GLY A 553 -3.51 -6.24 0.51
C GLY A 553 -4.22 -6.86 1.72
N PRO A 554 -4.92 -8.00 1.55
CA PRO A 554 -5.69 -8.64 2.61
C PRO A 554 -4.83 -9.13 3.78
N LEU A 555 -5.43 -9.07 4.98
CA LEU A 555 -4.91 -9.63 6.23
C LEU A 555 -6.06 -10.34 6.95
N VAL A 556 -5.83 -11.55 7.47
CA VAL A 556 -6.80 -12.28 8.31
C VAL A 556 -6.08 -13.02 9.43
N SER A 557 -6.59 -12.91 10.65
CA SER A 557 -5.99 -13.53 11.86
C SER A 557 -6.52 -14.94 12.09
N ALA A 558 -7.83 -15.15 11.93
CA ALA A 558 -8.41 -16.49 11.97
C ALA A 558 -9.72 -16.56 11.18
N ILE A 559 -10.11 -17.78 10.81
CA ILE A 559 -11.40 -18.09 10.19
C ILE A 559 -12.07 -19.20 10.98
N ARG A 560 -13.40 -19.12 11.11
CA ARG A 560 -14.22 -20.14 11.73
C ARG A 560 -15.55 -20.29 10.99
N VAL A 561 -16.01 -21.53 10.85
CA VAL A 561 -17.26 -21.89 10.15
C VAL A 561 -17.99 -22.94 10.98
N PHE A 562 -19.30 -22.81 11.16
CA PHE A 562 -20.11 -23.76 11.97
C PHE A 562 -21.59 -23.70 11.61
N ARG A 563 -22.37 -24.73 11.94
CA ARG A 563 -23.83 -24.72 11.77
C ARG A 563 -24.52 -23.91 12.87
N PRO A 564 -25.52 -23.05 12.56
CA PRO A 564 -26.26 -22.29 13.57
C PRO A 564 -26.97 -23.17 14.62
N GLU A 565 -27.41 -24.36 14.22
CA GLU A 565 -28.17 -25.31 15.04
C GLU A 565 -27.30 -26.11 16.03
N SER A 566 -25.96 -25.99 15.96
CA SER A 566 -25.04 -26.64 16.91
C SER A 566 -24.98 -25.82 18.23
N PRO A 567 -25.57 -26.27 19.35
CA PRO A 567 -26.07 -25.35 20.40
C PRO A 567 -25.04 -24.63 21.30
N ASN A 568 -23.76 -24.56 20.96
CA ASN A 568 -22.72 -24.28 21.98
C ASN A 568 -21.50 -23.46 21.56
N ASN A 569 -21.55 -22.65 20.48
CA ASN A 569 -20.40 -21.83 20.09
C ASN A 569 -20.74 -20.47 19.42
N SER A 570 -21.49 -19.59 20.10
CA SER A 570 -21.33 -18.16 19.81
C SER A 570 -20.08 -17.66 20.54
N PRO A 571 -19.15 -16.91 19.91
CA PRO A 571 -18.19 -16.14 20.70
C PRO A 571 -18.95 -15.23 21.66
N PRO A 572 -18.37 -14.83 22.80
CA PRO A 572 -18.88 -13.68 23.51
C PRO A 572 -19.02 -12.54 22.49
N PRO A 573 -20.15 -11.82 22.44
CA PRO A 573 -20.18 -10.57 21.70
C PRO A 573 -19.00 -9.74 22.19
N ALA A 574 -18.25 -9.13 21.27
CA ALA A 574 -17.20 -8.18 21.65
C ALA A 574 -17.81 -7.23 22.68
N ARG A 575 -17.21 -7.15 23.88
CA ARG A 575 -17.83 -6.42 25.00
C ARG A 575 -18.25 -5.04 24.47
N PRO A 576 -19.52 -4.62 24.63
CA PRO A 576 -19.90 -3.26 24.32
C PRO A 576 -18.89 -2.38 25.03
N VAL A 577 -18.26 -1.45 24.30
CA VAL A 577 -17.14 -0.62 24.80
C VAL A 577 -17.45 -0.24 26.23
N SER A 578 -16.71 -0.83 27.18
CA SER A 578 -17.15 -0.90 28.56
C SER A 578 -17.45 0.50 29.05
N ALA A 579 -18.64 0.69 29.64
CA ALA A 579 -19.13 2.01 30.04
C ALA A 579 -17.99 2.81 30.70
N PRO A 580 -17.77 4.07 30.27
CA PRO A 580 -16.54 4.81 30.55
C PRO A 580 -16.13 4.67 32.00
N SER A 581 -14.84 4.37 32.21
CA SER A 581 -14.25 4.22 33.55
C SER A 581 -14.58 5.45 34.40
N ASN A 582 -14.49 5.37 35.73
CA ASN A 582 -14.75 6.57 36.55
C ASN A 582 -13.80 7.73 36.20
N ASP A 583 -12.62 7.46 35.63
CA ASP A 583 -11.73 8.48 35.08
C ASP A 583 -12.18 9.00 33.70
N ASP A 584 -12.78 8.18 32.83
CA ASP A 584 -13.39 8.65 31.58
C ASP A 584 -14.69 9.43 31.84
N LYS A 585 -15.47 9.08 32.88
CA LYS A 585 -16.58 9.91 33.36
C LYS A 585 -16.07 11.22 33.94
N ARG A 586 -14.98 11.22 34.73
CA ARG A 586 -14.33 12.45 35.19
C ARG A 586 -13.81 13.29 34.03
N ARG A 587 -13.19 12.69 33.01
CA ARG A 587 -12.75 13.38 31.79
C ARG A 587 -13.93 13.94 30.99
N GLY A 588 -15.03 13.20 30.85
CA GLY A 588 -16.26 13.66 30.22
C GLY A 588 -16.93 14.81 30.98
N VAL A 589 -16.96 14.75 32.32
CA VAL A 589 -17.45 15.84 33.17
C VAL A 589 -16.54 17.06 33.11
N VAL A 590 -15.22 16.89 33.13
CA VAL A 590 -14.24 18.00 32.97
C VAL A 590 -14.34 18.61 31.57
N ALA A 591 -14.50 17.81 30.52
CA ALA A 591 -14.72 18.29 29.16
C ALA A 591 -16.07 19.02 29.02
N GLY A 592 -17.13 18.52 29.66
CA GLY A 592 -18.45 19.16 29.71
C GLY A 592 -18.43 20.49 30.48
N ILE A 593 -17.73 20.55 31.61
CA ILE A 593 -17.51 21.79 32.38
C ILE A 593 -16.65 22.76 31.57
N ALA A 594 -15.58 22.30 30.90
CA ALA A 594 -14.77 23.14 30.03
C ALA A 594 -15.59 23.70 28.85
N ALA A 595 -16.44 22.88 28.21
CA ALA A 595 -17.34 23.30 27.16
C ALA A 595 -18.39 24.31 27.66
N LEU A 596 -18.94 24.11 28.87
CA LEU A 596 -19.83 25.08 29.52
C LEU A 596 -19.12 26.39 29.87
N CYS A 597 -17.88 26.35 30.35
CA CYS A 597 -17.07 27.54 30.60
C CYS A 597 -16.74 28.29 29.29
N ILE A 598 -16.40 27.58 28.21
CA ILE A 598 -16.20 28.17 26.88
C ILE A 598 -17.50 28.78 26.36
N ALA A 599 -18.63 28.07 26.45
CA ALA A 599 -19.94 28.59 26.06
C ALA A 599 -20.33 29.83 26.89
N ALA A 600 -20.09 29.84 28.21
CA ALA A 600 -20.32 30.99 29.07
C ALA A 600 -19.38 32.17 28.75
N ALA A 601 -18.13 31.91 28.34
CA ALA A 601 -17.20 32.92 27.86
C ALA A 601 -17.61 33.50 26.50
N VAL A 602 -18.12 32.66 25.58
CA VAL A 602 -18.66 33.09 24.27
C VAL A 602 -19.97 33.88 24.46
N ILE A 603 -20.86 33.45 25.34
CA ILE A 603 -22.10 34.17 25.66
C ILE A 603 -21.79 35.50 26.35
N SER A 604 -20.91 35.52 27.36
CA SER A 604 -20.55 36.77 28.05
C SER A 604 -19.83 37.76 27.14
N SER A 605 -18.88 37.31 26.31
CA SER A 605 -18.26 38.18 25.29
C SER A 605 -19.24 38.64 24.23
N SER A 606 -20.22 37.81 23.82
CA SER A 606 -21.30 38.22 22.92
C SER A 606 -22.24 39.26 23.56
N VAL A 607 -22.59 39.11 24.84
CA VAL A 607 -23.38 40.10 25.59
C VAL A 607 -22.61 41.40 25.77
N VAL A 608 -21.32 41.35 26.09
CA VAL A 608 -20.45 42.54 26.15
C VAL A 608 -20.35 43.21 24.79
N TYR A 609 -20.16 42.45 23.70
CA TYR A 609 -20.13 42.99 22.33
C TYR A 609 -21.45 43.65 21.94
N LEU A 610 -22.59 43.00 22.21
CA LEU A 610 -23.92 43.57 21.94
C LEU A 610 -24.21 44.80 22.80
N TRP A 611 -23.80 44.80 24.08
CA TRP A 611 -23.89 45.98 24.94
C TRP A 611 -23.02 47.12 24.43
N TRP A 612 -21.78 46.84 24.02
CA TRP A 612 -20.86 47.84 23.48
C TRP A 612 -21.39 48.43 22.16
N LYS A 613 -21.93 47.57 21.27
CA LYS A 613 -22.60 47.98 20.02
C LYS A 613 -23.87 48.79 20.28
N TRP A 614 -24.67 48.44 21.29
CA TRP A 614 -25.84 49.22 21.71
C TRP A 614 -25.44 50.58 22.32
N VAL A 615 -24.40 50.62 23.17
CA VAL A 615 -23.86 51.88 23.71
C VAL A 615 -23.34 52.78 22.59
N ALA A 616 -22.66 52.23 21.58
CA ALA A 616 -22.22 52.99 20.40
C ALA A 616 -23.42 53.59 19.64
N LEU A 617 -24.44 52.78 19.34
CA LEU A 617 -25.65 53.22 18.63
C LEU A 617 -26.51 54.23 19.41
N VAL A 618 -26.55 54.15 20.73
CA VAL A 618 -27.37 55.04 21.58
C VAL A 618 -26.64 56.31 21.99
N LYS A 619 -25.31 56.28 22.18
CA LYS A 619 -24.52 57.48 22.54
C LYS A 619 -24.07 58.31 21.33
N HIS A 620 -24.06 57.75 20.13
CA HIS A 620 -23.73 58.48 18.90
C HIS A 620 -24.79 58.25 17.80
N PRO A 621 -25.97 58.91 17.89
CA PRO A 621 -27.03 58.72 16.89
C PRO A 621 -26.75 59.38 15.53
N ASN A 622 -25.82 60.35 15.49
CA ASN A 622 -25.52 61.18 14.32
C ASN A 622 -23.99 61.32 14.12
N ALA A 623 -23.35 60.27 13.60
CA ALA A 623 -21.98 60.28 13.09
C ALA A 623 -21.89 59.39 11.84
#